data_AF-A0A447JFC9-F1
#
_entry.id   AF-A0A447JFC9-F1
#
_cell.length_a   1.000
_cell.length_b   1.000
_cell.length_c   1.000
_cell.angle_alpha   90.00
_cell.angle_beta   90.00
_cell.angle_gamma   90.00
#
_symmetry.space_group_name_H-M   'P 1'
#
loop_
_entity.id
_entity.type
_entity.pdbx_description
1 polymer ?
#
loop_
_entity_poly.entity_id
_entity_poly.type
_entity_poly.pdbx_seq_one_letter_code
_entity_poly.pdbx_strand_id
1 'polypeptide(L)'
;MESLREAIAVKGIPVIATSSTCTFALRDEYPEVLDVDNAGLREHIELATRWLWRKLDAGKTLPLNPLPLKVVYHTPCHMEKMGWTLTRLNCCGKFRGLN
;
A
#
# COMPACT_ATOMS: atom_id res chain seq x y z
N MET A 1 -8.22 8.27 15.72
CA MET A 1 -9.08 8.03 14.54
C MET A 1 -9.65 9.31 13.95
N GLU A 2 -9.86 10.36 14.74
CA GLU A 2 -10.40 11.64 14.27
C GLU A 2 -9.62 12.24 13.09
N SER A 3 -8.29 12.29 13.15
CA SER A 3 -7.46 12.84 12.05
C SER A 3 -7.56 12.01 10.76
N LEU A 4 -7.76 10.69 10.87
CA LEU A 4 -7.96 9.81 9.71
C LEU A 4 -9.36 10.03 9.11
N ARG A 5 -10.38 10.16 9.96
CA ARG A 5 -11.75 10.49 9.55
C ARG A 5 -11.81 11.86 8.88
N GLU A 6 -11.13 12.87 9.42
CA GLU A 6 -11.04 14.20 8.82
C GLU A 6 -10.36 14.14 7.44
N ALA A 7 -9.22 13.47 7.33
CA ALA A 7 -8.51 13.32 6.05
C ALA A 7 -9.37 12.64 4.98
N ILE A 8 -10.07 11.56 5.34
CA ILE A 8 -10.85 10.76 4.41
C ILE A 8 -12.21 11.41 4.10
N ALA A 9 -13.01 11.72 5.12
CA ALA A 9 -14.39 12.16 4.95
C ALA A 9 -14.52 13.65 4.61
N VAL A 10 -13.62 14.50 5.13
CA VAL A 10 -13.70 15.95 4.92
C VAL A 10 -12.80 16.38 3.76
N LYS A 11 -11.56 15.87 3.71
CA LYS A 11 -10.56 16.31 2.71
C LYS A 11 -10.51 15.41 1.47
N GLY A 12 -11.14 14.23 1.50
CA GLY A 12 -11.10 13.27 0.39
C GLY A 12 -9.72 12.69 0.12
N ILE A 13 -8.81 12.74 1.09
CA ILE A 13 -7.42 12.31 0.95
C ILE A 13 -7.31 10.84 1.40
N PRO A 14 -6.85 9.92 0.53
CA PRO A 14 -6.61 8.54 0.92
C PRO A 14 -5.41 8.42 1.86
N VAL A 15 -5.44 7.41 2.72
CA VAL A 15 -4.36 7.12 3.65
C VAL A 15 -3.45 6.07 3.03
N ILE A 16 -2.21 6.46 2.79
CA ILE A 16 -1.19 5.57 2.20
C ILE A 16 -0.18 5.20 3.27
N ALA A 17 -0.01 3.90 3.50
CA ALA A 17 0.94 3.38 4.48
C ALA A 17 2.00 2.47 3.84
N THR A 18 3.20 2.48 4.41
CA THR A 18 4.38 1.76 3.88
C THR A 18 4.62 0.42 4.57
N SER A 19 4.17 0.27 5.81
CA SER A 19 4.23 -0.97 6.59
C SER A 19 3.00 -1.84 6.32
N SER A 20 3.22 -3.08 5.86
CA SER A 20 2.15 -4.07 5.67
C SER A 20 1.37 -4.30 6.96
N THR A 21 2.05 -4.61 8.04
CA THR A 21 1.42 -4.96 9.32
C THR A 21 0.57 -3.80 9.86
N CYS A 22 1.09 -2.58 9.88
CA CYS A 22 0.31 -1.42 10.37
C CYS A 22 -0.90 -1.13 9.49
N THR A 23 -0.76 -1.28 8.17
CA THR A 23 -1.86 -1.02 7.23
C THR A 23 -2.99 -2.01 7.45
N PHE A 24 -2.68 -3.29 7.59
CA PHE A 24 -3.69 -4.34 7.76
C PHE A 24 -4.30 -4.33 9.16
N ALA A 25 -3.52 -4.05 10.19
CA ALA A 25 -4.07 -3.86 11.53
C ALA A 25 -5.13 -2.75 11.53
N LEU A 26 -4.78 -1.57 10.99
CA LEU A 26 -5.67 -0.41 10.90
C LEU A 26 -6.93 -0.69 10.05
N ARG A 27 -6.74 -1.36 8.91
CA ARG A 27 -7.79 -1.58 7.91
C ARG A 27 -8.73 -2.74 8.24
N ASP A 28 -8.18 -3.81 8.81
CA ASP A 28 -8.83 -5.13 8.89
C ASP A 28 -9.02 -5.63 10.33
N GLU A 29 -8.12 -5.30 11.26
CA GLU A 29 -8.06 -5.97 12.59
C GLU A 29 -8.59 -5.09 13.72
N TYR A 30 -8.47 -3.76 13.62
CA TYR A 30 -8.88 -2.82 14.68
C TYR A 30 -10.35 -2.90 15.11
N PRO A 31 -11.34 -3.20 14.23
CA PRO A 31 -12.71 -3.41 14.67
C PRO A 31 -12.84 -4.55 15.69
N GLU A 32 -12.14 -5.66 15.45
CA GLU A 32 -12.21 -6.86 16.30
C GLU A 32 -11.31 -6.74 17.54
N VAL A 33 -10.15 -6.10 17.42
CA VAL A 33 -9.13 -6.05 18.48
C VAL A 33 -9.33 -4.88 19.44
N LEU A 34 -9.87 -3.76 18.96
CA LEU A 34 -9.96 -2.51 19.72
C LEU A 34 -11.41 -1.97 19.84
N ASP A 35 -12.41 -2.66 19.29
CA ASP A 35 -13.81 -2.23 19.25
C ASP A 35 -14.00 -0.83 18.63
N VAL A 36 -13.21 -0.55 17.59
CA VAL A 36 -13.24 0.73 16.86
C VAL A 36 -13.87 0.54 15.49
N ASP A 37 -15.01 1.20 15.24
CA ASP A 37 -15.64 1.19 13.91
C ASP A 37 -14.80 1.92 12.86
N ASN A 38 -14.34 1.14 11.88
CA ASN A 38 -13.52 1.56 10.74
C ASN A 38 -14.19 1.27 9.39
N ALA A 39 -15.48 0.94 9.34
CA ALA A 39 -16.16 0.55 8.09
C ALA A 39 -16.02 1.63 6.99
N GLY A 40 -16.13 2.91 7.37
CA GLY A 40 -15.94 4.05 6.45
C GLY A 40 -14.49 4.45 6.14
N LEU A 41 -13.50 3.79 6.76
CA LEU A 41 -12.06 4.10 6.55
C LEU A 41 -11.36 3.02 5.73
N ARG A 42 -11.87 1.79 5.81
CA ARG A 42 -11.29 0.58 5.21
C ARG A 42 -10.93 0.76 3.73
N GLU A 43 -11.84 1.31 2.93
CA GLU A 43 -11.68 1.45 1.48
C GLU A 43 -10.68 2.55 1.07
N HIS A 44 -10.37 3.45 2.00
CA HIS A 44 -9.51 4.60 1.80
C HIS A 44 -8.08 4.39 2.32
N ILE A 45 -7.80 3.24 2.94
CA ILE A 45 -6.48 2.87 3.46
C ILE A 45 -5.82 1.88 2.49
N GLU A 46 -4.67 2.26 1.94
CA GLU A 46 -3.97 1.48 0.93
C GLU A 46 -2.47 1.36 1.22
N LEU A 47 -1.90 0.20 0.89
CA LEU A 47 -0.44 0.04 0.87
C LEU A 47 0.16 0.87 -0.26
N ALA A 48 1.23 1.60 0.04
CA ALA A 48 1.95 2.45 -0.92
C ALA A 48 2.28 1.72 -2.22
N THR A 49 2.66 0.45 -2.14
CA THR A 49 3.02 -0.34 -3.33
C THR A 49 1.82 -0.74 -4.19
N ARG A 50 0.64 -1.01 -3.59
CA ARG A 50 -0.60 -1.22 -4.37
C ARG A 50 -1.04 0.08 -5.02
N TRP A 51 -0.98 1.19 -4.27
CA TRP A 51 -1.32 2.51 -4.80
C TRP A 51 -0.42 2.87 -5.99
N LEU A 52 0.90 2.71 -5.84
CA LEU A 52 1.87 2.95 -6.91
C LEU A 52 1.60 2.06 -8.12
N TRP A 53 1.37 0.75 -7.89
CA TRP A 53 1.03 -0.17 -8.97
C TRP A 53 -0.20 0.28 -9.75
N ARG A 54 -1.30 0.66 -9.08
CA ARG A 54 -2.52 1.18 -9.73
C ARG A 54 -2.25 2.43 -10.56
N LYS A 55 -1.42 3.36 -10.06
CA LYS A 55 -1.05 4.57 -10.81
C LYS A 55 -0.23 4.23 -12.06
N LEU A 56 0.75 3.35 -11.91
CA LEU A 56 1.58 2.87 -13.02
C LEU A 56 0.76 2.09 -14.05
N ASP A 57 -0.23 1.31 -13.61
CA ASP A 57 -1.14 0.57 -14.48
C ASP A 57 -2.10 1.50 -15.24
N ALA A 58 -2.53 2.60 -14.61
CA ALA A 58 -3.25 3.69 -15.26
C ALA A 58 -2.38 4.58 -16.18
N GLY A 59 -1.18 4.11 -16.54
CA GLY A 59 -0.27 4.80 -17.47
C GLY A 59 0.52 5.96 -16.88
N LYS A 60 0.50 6.19 -15.56
CA LYS A 60 1.40 7.16 -14.94
C LYS A 60 2.84 6.65 -14.98
N THR A 61 3.78 7.57 -15.12
CA THR A 61 5.22 7.27 -15.17
C THR A 61 5.91 7.87 -13.96
N LEU A 62 7.07 7.30 -13.61
CA LEU A 62 7.95 7.83 -12.57
C LEU A 62 9.26 8.26 -13.26
N PRO A 63 9.70 9.52 -13.10
CA PRO A 63 10.95 10.01 -13.68
C PRO A 63 12.14 9.53 -12.82
N LEU A 64 12.47 8.24 -12.94
CA LEU A 64 13.52 7.61 -12.15
C LEU A 64 14.79 7.48 -12.98
N ASN A 65 15.93 7.68 -12.33
CA ASN A 65 17.21 7.37 -12.91
C ASN A 65 17.46 5.84 -12.90
N PRO A 66 18.19 5.30 -13.88
CA PRO A 66 18.65 3.92 -13.84
C PRO A 66 19.43 3.62 -12.55
N LEU A 67 19.24 2.44 -11.97
CA LEU A 67 19.87 2.02 -10.72
C LEU A 67 20.34 0.56 -10.86
N PRO A 68 21.53 0.31 -11.45
CA PRO A 68 22.02 -1.01 -11.82
C PRO A 68 22.45 -1.84 -10.60
N LEU A 69 21.49 -2.18 -9.76
CA LEU A 69 21.66 -2.94 -8.53
C LEU A 69 20.83 -4.22 -8.60
N LYS A 70 21.43 -5.32 -8.15
CA LYS A 70 20.70 -6.55 -7.87
C LYS A 70 20.20 -6.47 -6.44
N VAL A 71 18.90 -6.34 -6.27
CA VAL A 71 18.25 -6.27 -4.96
C VAL A 71 17.42 -7.52 -4.71
N VAL A 72 17.52 -8.06 -3.50
CA VAL A 72 16.61 -9.11 -3.05
C VAL A 72 15.38 -8.43 -2.46
N TYR A 73 14.21 -8.86 -2.90
CA TYR A 73 12.95 -8.34 -2.40
C TYR A 73 12.44 -9.20 -1.24
N HIS A 74 12.24 -8.59 -0.06
CA HIS A 74 11.58 -9.24 1.07
C HIS A 74 10.05 -9.15 0.91
N THR A 75 9.41 -10.31 0.75
CA THR A 75 7.95 -10.43 0.82
C THR A 75 7.53 -10.45 2.30
N PRO A 76 6.73 -9.48 2.77
CA PRO A 76 6.25 -9.49 4.14
C PRO A 76 5.28 -10.67 4.37
N CYS A 77 5.42 -11.39 5.49
CA CYS A 77 4.63 -12.59 5.78
C CYS A 77 3.11 -12.35 5.74
N HIS A 78 2.66 -11.17 6.20
CA HIS A 78 1.24 -10.80 6.18
C HIS A 78 0.72 -10.66 4.73
N MET A 79 1.56 -10.17 3.80
CA MET A 79 1.22 -10.09 2.38
C MET A 79 1.28 -11.43 1.65
N GLU A 80 2.23 -12.29 2.03
CA GLU A 80 2.35 -13.64 1.48
C GLU A 80 1.07 -14.44 1.72
N LYS A 81 0.53 -14.38 2.95
CA LYS A 81 -0.74 -15.03 3.32
C LYS A 81 -1.95 -14.52 2.52
N MET A 82 -1.90 -13.30 1.99
CA MET A 82 -2.97 -12.74 1.16
C MET A 82 -2.84 -13.07 -0.34
N GLY A 83 -1.74 -13.71 -0.77
CA GLY A 83 -1.49 -13.98 -2.19
C GLY A 83 -1.08 -12.75 -3.00
N TRP A 84 -0.63 -11.67 -2.34
CA TRP A 84 -0.33 -10.38 -2.99
C TRP A 84 1.13 -10.23 -3.43
N THR A 85 1.89 -11.33 -3.42
CA THR A 85 3.32 -11.38 -3.71
C THR A 85 3.63 -10.98 -5.16
N LEU A 86 2.80 -11.43 -6.12
CA LEU A 86 3.04 -11.24 -7.55
C LEU A 86 2.88 -9.76 -7.99
N THR A 87 1.86 -9.08 -7.48
CA THR A 87 1.57 -7.67 -7.81
C THR A 87 2.73 -6.75 -7.41
N ARG A 88 3.44 -7.08 -6.33
CA ARG A 88 4.54 -6.26 -5.80
C ARG A 88 5.86 -6.48 -6.55
N LEU A 89 6.15 -7.71 -6.96
CA LEU A 89 7.28 -8.00 -7.86
C LEU A 89 7.09 -7.31 -9.22
N ASN A 90 5.88 -7.36 -9.78
CA ASN A 90 5.55 -6.65 -11.02
C ASN A 90 5.64 -5.13 -10.86
N CYS A 91 5.24 -4.59 -9.71
CA CYS A 91 5.45 -3.18 -9.39
C CYS A 91 6.94 -2.85 -9.35
N CYS A 92 7.76 -3.66 -8.66
CA CYS A 92 9.21 -3.52 -8.56
C CYS A 92 9.87 -3.49 -9.96
N GLY A 93 9.49 -4.41 -10.86
CA GLY A 93 10.00 -4.46 -12.23
C GLY A 93 9.60 -3.27 -13.11
N LYS A 94 8.49 -2.57 -12.79
CA LYS A 94 8.10 -1.32 -13.47
C LYS A 94 8.96 -0.12 -13.05
N PHE A 95 9.67 -0.18 -11.91
CA PHE A 95 10.72 0.80 -11.61
C PHE A 95 11.93 0.45 -12.50
N ARG A 96 11.99 1.06 -13.71
CA ARG A 96 13.01 0.84 -14.76
C ARG A 96 14.42 1.32 -14.37
N GLY A 97 14.87 0.96 -13.18
CA GLY A 97 16.23 1.15 -12.70
C GLY A 97 16.99 -0.15 -12.50
N LEU A 98 16.31 -1.23 -12.14
CA LEU A 98 16.93 -2.51 -11.79
C LEU A 98 17.11 -3.39 -13.04
N ASN A 99 18.17 -3.13 -13.82
CA ASN A 99 18.69 -4.05 -14.85
C ASN A 99 19.99 -4.68 -14.34
#